data_AF-A0AAW9IUD2-F1
#
_entry.id   AF-A0AAW9IUD2-F1
#
_cell.length_a   1.000
_cell.length_b   1.000
_cell.length_c   1.000
_cell.angle_alpha   90.00
_cell.angle_beta   90.00
_cell.angle_gamma   90.00
#
_symmetry.space_group_name_H-M   'P 1'
#
loop_
_entity.id
_entity.type
_entity.pdbx_description
1 polymer ?
#
loop_
_entity_poly.entity_id
_entity_poly.type
_entity_poly.pdbx_seq_one_letter_code
_entity_poly.pdbx_strand_id
1 'polypeptide(L)'
;DERDLNIESVYFGGGTPTAVNNEEFESIMKEIYNAFVLDKDIFEFTVECGRPDSITLEKLQTMEKYNTTRISINPQTMNDNTLKMIGRGHTSKDVIDKFKLARDLGFNDINMDMIIGLPGEGIDEVKFTAQEILKLHPDSLTVHG
;
A
#
# COMPACT_ATOMS: atom_id res chain seq x y z
N ASP A 1 13.53 26.85 -2.77
CA ASP A 1 13.93 28.28 -2.72
C ASP A 1 15.12 28.68 -3.58
N GLU A 2 15.16 28.30 -4.86
CA GLU A 2 15.90 29.05 -5.90
C GLU A 2 15.15 29.09 -7.25
N ARG A 3 13.99 28.41 -7.33
CA ARG A 3 13.19 28.20 -8.54
C ARG A 3 11.68 28.30 -8.30
N ASP A 4 11.26 28.72 -7.10
CA ASP A 4 9.85 28.79 -6.67
C ASP A 4 9.06 27.49 -6.97
N LEU A 5 9.67 26.35 -6.67
CA LEU A 5 9.07 25.04 -6.92
C LEU A 5 8.20 24.64 -5.74
N ASN A 6 6.93 24.34 -6.03
CA ASN A 6 6.00 23.74 -5.09
C ASN A 6 6.04 22.22 -5.22
N ILE A 7 6.06 21.53 -4.08
CA ILE A 7 5.95 20.08 -4.04
C ILE A 7 4.48 19.73 -4.20
N GLU A 8 4.14 19.08 -5.31
CA GLU A 8 2.76 18.61 -5.54
C GLU A 8 2.51 17.25 -4.90
N SER A 9 3.51 16.35 -4.91
CA SER A 9 3.33 14.99 -4.42
C SER A 9 4.59 14.43 -3.77
N VAL A 10 4.39 13.65 -2.72
CA VAL A 10 5.42 12.88 -2.02
C VAL A 10 5.08 11.40 -2.14
N TYR A 11 6.02 10.58 -2.59
CA TYR A 11 5.84 9.13 -2.69
C TYR A 11 6.92 8.42 -1.87
N PHE A 12 6.51 7.70 -0.82
CA PHE A 12 7.39 6.85 -0.02
C PHE A 12 7.15 5.38 -0.38
N GLY A 13 8.01 4.84 -1.25
CA GLY A 13 7.91 3.46 -1.72
C GLY A 13 9.22 2.85 -2.19
N GLY A 14 9.15 1.86 -3.08
CA GLY A 14 10.29 1.13 -3.64
C GLY A 14 10.40 -0.29 -3.08
N GLY A 15 11.13 -0.47 -1.97
CA GLY A 15 11.22 -1.77 -1.31
C GLY A 15 9.93 -2.10 -0.54
N THR A 16 10.02 -2.10 0.78
CA THR A 16 8.82 -2.16 1.62
C THR A 16 9.03 -1.17 2.75
N PRO A 17 8.56 0.09 2.60
CA PRO A 17 8.62 1.11 3.65
C PRO A 17 8.20 0.58 5.02
N THR A 18 7.17 -0.25 5.03
CA THR A 18 6.60 -0.88 6.22
C THR A 18 7.40 -2.07 6.75
N ALA A 19 8.55 -2.46 6.18
CA ALA A 19 9.32 -3.62 6.66
C ALA A 19 10.13 -3.34 7.93
N VAL A 20 10.44 -2.07 8.21
CA VAL A 20 11.12 -1.66 9.46
C VAL A 20 10.18 -1.79 10.67
N ASN A 21 10.72 -1.70 11.88
CA ASN A 21 9.88 -1.74 13.08
C ASN A 21 9.02 -0.46 13.22
N ASN A 22 8.05 -0.44 14.15
CA ASN A 22 7.11 0.68 14.25
C ASN A 22 7.81 2.00 14.64
N GLU A 23 8.80 1.96 15.53
CA GLU A 23 9.56 3.13 15.98
C GLU A 23 10.39 3.74 14.84
N GLU A 24 11.08 2.89 14.07
CA GLU A 24 11.83 3.30 12.88
C GLU A 24 10.90 3.86 11.80
N PHE A 25 9.74 3.23 11.59
CA PHE A 25 8.75 3.70 10.63
C PHE A 25 8.22 5.09 11.00
N GLU A 26 7.82 5.28 12.26
CA GLU A 26 7.37 6.59 12.76
C GLU A 26 8.47 7.65 12.65
N SER A 27 9.70 7.31 13.00
CA SER A 27 10.84 8.23 12.88
C SER A 27 11.02 8.71 11.44
N ILE A 28 11.02 7.79 10.46
CA ILE A 28 11.15 8.13 9.04
C ILE A 28 9.96 8.96 8.56
N MET A 29 8.74 8.56 8.89
CA MET A 29 7.51 9.28 8.51
C MET A 29 7.52 10.72 9.03
N LYS A 30 7.97 10.92 10.28
CA LYS A 30 8.11 12.25 10.88
C LYS A 30 9.11 13.12 10.13
N GLU A 31 10.26 12.58 9.75
CA GLU A 31 11.27 13.32 8.99
C GLU A 31 10.75 13.71 7.59
N ILE A 32 10.07 12.79 6.89
CA ILE A 32 9.44 13.06 5.59
C ILE A 32 8.38 14.15 5.75
N TYR A 33 7.52 14.03 6.77
CA TYR A 33 6.46 14.98 7.04
C TYR A 33 6.99 16.39 7.28
N ASN A 34 7.95 16.54 8.20
CA ASN A 34 8.52 17.84 8.53
C ASN A 34 9.25 18.48 7.34
N ALA A 35 9.88 17.68 6.49
CA ALA A 35 10.66 18.18 5.35
C ALA A 35 9.79 18.56 4.15
N PHE A 36 8.72 17.81 3.87
CA PHE A 36 8.03 17.87 2.58
C PHE A 36 6.52 18.10 2.66
N VAL A 37 5.89 17.91 3.83
CA VAL A 37 4.43 17.92 3.97
C VAL A 37 3.95 19.04 4.90
N LEU A 38 4.60 19.21 6.05
CA LEU A 38 4.22 20.20 7.05
C LEU A 38 4.27 21.62 6.46
N ASP A 39 3.18 22.37 6.63
CA ASP A 39 2.99 23.72 6.12
C ASP A 39 3.17 23.86 4.59
N LYS A 40 2.99 22.76 3.85
CA LYS A 40 2.97 22.71 2.38
C LYS A 40 1.56 22.38 1.88
N ASP A 41 1.21 22.95 0.74
CA ASP A 41 -0.02 22.62 0.02
C ASP A 41 0.27 21.44 -0.93
N ILE A 42 0.38 20.24 -0.35
CA ILE A 42 0.61 19.02 -1.13
C ILE A 42 -0.72 18.43 -1.62
N PHE A 43 -0.73 17.94 -2.85
CA PHE A 43 -1.89 17.25 -3.40
C PHE A 43 -1.97 15.79 -2.93
N GLU A 44 -0.83 15.10 -2.88
CA GLU A 44 -0.78 13.69 -2.51
C GLU A 44 0.46 13.36 -1.66
N PHE A 45 0.27 12.64 -0.56
CA PHE A 45 1.33 11.92 0.13
C PHE A 45 0.99 10.43 0.14
N THR A 46 1.74 9.66 -0.66
CA THR A 46 1.55 8.22 -0.82
C THR A 46 2.57 7.41 -0.03
N VAL A 47 2.10 6.37 0.67
CA VAL A 47 2.97 5.36 1.30
C VAL A 47 2.68 3.97 0.73
N GLU A 48 3.72 3.33 0.19
CA GLU A 48 3.61 2.00 -0.37
C GLU A 48 3.62 0.93 0.73
N CYS A 49 2.56 0.11 0.82
CA CYS A 49 2.48 -1.01 1.77
C CYS A 49 2.49 -2.35 1.01
N GLY A 50 3.51 -2.53 0.17
CA GLY A 50 3.64 -3.68 -0.75
C GLY A 50 3.75 -5.07 -0.10
N ARG A 51 3.83 -5.15 1.24
CA ARG A 51 3.80 -6.39 2.02
C ARG A 51 2.73 -6.33 3.10
N PRO A 52 1.55 -6.92 2.87
CA PRO A 52 0.46 -7.02 3.85
C PRO A 52 0.91 -7.55 5.22
N ASP A 53 1.86 -8.50 5.25
CA ASP A 53 2.47 -9.08 6.45
C ASP A 53 3.22 -8.07 7.32
N SER A 54 3.64 -6.93 6.76
CA SER A 54 4.40 -5.90 7.45
C SER A 54 3.54 -4.74 7.98
N ILE A 55 2.25 -4.71 7.62
CA ILE A 55 1.30 -3.66 8.01
C ILE A 55 0.79 -3.94 9.43
N THR A 56 0.99 -3.01 10.33
CA THR A 56 0.45 -3.04 11.71
C THR A 56 -0.57 -1.93 11.89
N LEU A 57 -1.45 -2.05 12.90
CA LEU A 57 -2.36 -0.97 13.28
C LEU A 57 -1.59 0.33 13.59
N GLU A 58 -0.49 0.21 14.35
CA GLU A 58 0.37 1.34 14.71
C GLU A 58 0.98 2.04 13.49
N LYS A 59 1.37 1.30 12.45
CA LYS A 59 1.84 1.89 11.18
C LYS A 59 0.74 2.65 10.46
N LEU A 60 -0.48 2.12 10.43
CA LEU A 60 -1.61 2.82 9.80
C LEU A 60 -1.96 4.11 10.57
N GLN A 61 -1.97 4.04 11.91
CA GLN A 61 -2.15 5.24 12.76
C GLN A 61 -1.01 6.24 12.59
N THR A 62 0.22 5.77 12.37
CA THR A 62 1.36 6.62 12.05
C THR A 62 1.16 7.34 10.71
N MET A 63 0.73 6.62 9.67
CA MET A 63 0.41 7.20 8.37
C MET A 63 -0.70 8.27 8.48
N GLU A 64 -1.77 7.98 9.21
CA GLU A 64 -2.85 8.95 9.50
C GLU A 64 -2.30 10.20 10.21
N LYS A 65 -1.52 10.01 11.29
CA LYS A 65 -0.91 11.08 12.09
C LYS A 65 -0.05 12.03 11.26
N TYR A 66 0.62 11.54 10.21
CA TYR A 66 1.50 12.32 9.34
C TYR A 66 0.84 12.64 7.98
N ASN A 67 -0.49 12.69 7.93
CA ASN A 67 -1.29 13.13 6.79
C ASN A 67 -0.99 12.37 5.48
N THR A 68 -0.71 11.06 5.55
CA THR A 68 -0.72 10.21 4.36
C THR A 68 -2.12 10.24 3.74
N THR A 69 -2.20 10.66 2.48
CA THR A 69 -3.47 10.78 1.77
C THR A 69 -3.84 9.52 0.99
N ARG A 70 -2.83 8.75 0.57
CA ARG A 70 -3.00 7.56 -0.25
C ARG A 70 -2.06 6.44 0.20
N ILE A 71 -2.53 5.20 0.15
CA ILE A 71 -1.71 4.02 0.43
C ILE A 71 -1.87 2.98 -0.67
N SER A 72 -0.91 2.06 -0.79
CA SER A 72 -1.08 0.85 -1.60
C SER A 72 -1.09 -0.40 -0.73
N ILE A 73 -2.06 -1.29 -0.93
CA ILE A 73 -2.12 -2.60 -0.25
C ILE A 73 -2.14 -3.67 -1.34
N ASN A 74 -1.02 -4.34 -1.53
CA ASN A 74 -0.76 -5.07 -2.76
C ASN A 74 -0.89 -6.60 -2.56
N PRO A 75 -1.99 -7.22 -3.02
CA PRO A 75 -2.12 -8.68 -3.00
C PRO A 75 -1.15 -9.34 -3.99
N GLN A 76 -0.91 -8.71 -5.14
CA GLN A 76 -0.35 -9.30 -6.37
C GLN A 76 -1.27 -10.37 -6.97
N THR A 77 -1.71 -11.32 -6.16
CA THR A 77 -2.71 -12.33 -6.49
C THR A 77 -3.53 -12.67 -5.24
N MET A 78 -4.79 -13.07 -5.43
CA MET A 78 -5.63 -13.57 -4.34
C MET A 78 -5.58 -15.10 -4.23
N ASN A 79 -4.72 -15.76 -5.01
CA ASN A 79 -4.53 -17.20 -4.98
C ASN A 79 -3.43 -17.59 -3.96
N ASP A 80 -3.83 -18.15 -2.81
CA ASP A 80 -2.89 -18.52 -1.73
C ASP A 80 -1.81 -19.53 -2.16
N ASN A 81 -2.14 -20.44 -3.08
CA ASN A 81 -1.16 -21.39 -3.62
C ASN A 81 -0.07 -20.68 -4.44
N THR A 82 -0.46 -19.68 -5.23
CA THR A 82 0.48 -18.84 -5.99
C THR A 82 1.33 -18.04 -5.03
N LEU A 83 0.72 -17.36 -4.04
CA LEU A 83 1.44 -16.58 -3.01
C LEU A 83 2.54 -17.41 -2.36
N LYS A 84 2.22 -18.64 -1.96
CA LYS A 84 3.18 -19.58 -1.40
C LYS A 84 4.29 -19.97 -2.40
N MET A 85 3.94 -20.22 -3.65
CA MET A 85 4.89 -20.58 -4.71
C MET A 85 5.91 -19.47 -4.98
N ILE A 86 5.47 -18.21 -4.96
CA ILE A 86 6.33 -17.03 -5.18
C ILE A 86 6.99 -16.53 -3.89
N GLY A 87 6.90 -17.26 -2.78
CA GLY A 87 7.58 -16.95 -1.52
C GLY A 87 6.98 -15.79 -0.74
N ARG A 88 5.70 -15.47 -0.94
CA ARG A 88 4.99 -14.48 -0.10
C ARG A 88 4.58 -15.11 1.23
N GLY A 89 4.78 -14.34 2.30
CA GLY A 89 4.52 -14.76 3.69
C GLY A 89 3.13 -14.39 4.22
N HIS A 90 2.21 -13.98 3.35
CA HIS A 90 0.83 -13.61 3.70
C HIS A 90 -0.16 -14.40 2.86
N THR A 91 -1.41 -14.41 3.30
CA THR A 91 -2.55 -15.00 2.60
C THR A 91 -3.44 -13.91 2.00
N SER A 92 -4.31 -14.29 1.07
CA SER A 92 -5.40 -13.45 0.56
C SER A 92 -6.30 -12.92 1.70
N LYS A 93 -6.52 -13.72 2.75
CA LYS A 93 -7.23 -13.29 3.95
C LYS A 93 -6.52 -12.14 4.66
N ASP A 94 -5.20 -12.22 4.81
CA ASP A 94 -4.42 -11.15 5.45
C ASP A 94 -4.58 -9.85 4.66
N VAL A 95 -4.54 -9.89 3.33
CA VAL A 95 -4.79 -8.71 2.47
C VAL A 95 -6.16 -8.10 2.78
N ILE A 96 -7.21 -8.91 2.80
CA ILE A 96 -8.58 -8.46 3.06
C ILE A 96 -8.68 -7.80 4.44
N ASP A 97 -8.07 -8.42 5.45
CA ASP A 97 -8.12 -7.92 6.83
C ASP A 97 -7.34 -6.59 6.95
N LYS A 98 -6.16 -6.46 6.30
CA LYS A 98 -5.41 -5.19 6.27
C LYS A 98 -6.14 -4.09 5.50
N PHE A 99 -6.75 -4.43 4.37
CA PHE A 99 -7.51 -3.48 3.57
C PHE A 99 -8.69 -2.90 4.37
N LYS A 100 -9.47 -3.78 5.02
CA LYS A 100 -10.60 -3.35 5.87
C LYS A 100 -10.12 -2.50 7.05
N LEU A 101 -9.03 -2.91 7.70
CA LEU A 101 -8.45 -2.13 8.79
C LEU A 101 -8.06 -0.71 8.35
N ALA A 102 -7.45 -0.57 7.17
CA ALA A 102 -7.14 0.76 6.62
C ALA A 102 -8.42 1.56 6.31
N ARG A 103 -9.44 0.94 5.69
CA ARG A 103 -10.74 1.61 5.47
C ARG A 103 -11.38 2.08 6.78
N ASP A 104 -11.37 1.25 7.83
CA ASP A 104 -11.94 1.58 9.14
C ASP A 104 -11.22 2.75 9.83
N LEU A 105 -9.93 2.94 9.53
CA LEU A 105 -9.13 4.09 9.97
C LEU A 105 -9.29 5.34 9.10
N GLY A 106 -10.15 5.29 8.08
CA GLY A 106 -10.50 6.44 7.24
C GLY A 106 -9.61 6.63 6.00
N PHE A 107 -8.80 5.65 5.61
CA PHE A 107 -8.07 5.71 4.33
C PHE A 107 -9.05 5.62 3.16
N ASN A 108 -9.22 6.73 2.44
CA ASN A 108 -10.17 6.87 1.34
C ASN A 108 -9.55 6.75 -0.05
N ASP A 109 -8.21 6.64 -0.14
CA ASP A 109 -7.49 6.34 -1.38
C ASP A 109 -6.53 5.17 -1.14
N ILE A 110 -6.98 3.98 -1.54
CA ILE A 110 -6.24 2.73 -1.46
C ILE A 110 -6.08 2.17 -2.87
N ASN A 111 -4.83 2.10 -3.33
CA ASN A 111 -4.44 1.35 -4.51
C ASN A 111 -4.21 -0.13 -4.18
N MET A 112 -4.51 -1.01 -5.11
CA MET A 112 -4.09 -2.41 -5.06
C MET A 112 -3.33 -2.79 -6.33
N ASP A 113 -2.21 -3.50 -6.17
CA ASP A 113 -1.45 -4.03 -7.32
C ASP A 113 -1.78 -5.50 -7.58
N MET A 114 -2.07 -5.81 -8.83
CA MET A 114 -2.29 -7.15 -9.36
C MET A 114 -1.20 -7.48 -10.38
N ILE A 115 -0.65 -8.70 -10.32
CA ILE A 115 0.35 -9.19 -11.28
C ILE A 115 -0.28 -10.33 -12.10
N ILE A 116 -0.17 -10.23 -13.42
CA ILE A 116 -0.60 -11.26 -14.37
C ILE A 116 0.62 -12.08 -14.78
N GLY A 117 0.41 -13.37 -15.05
CA GLY A 117 1.48 -14.26 -15.54
C GLY A 117 2.37 -14.84 -14.43
N LEU A 118 1.87 -14.85 -13.19
CA LEU A 118 2.57 -15.50 -12.09
C LEU A 118 2.65 -17.03 -12.32
N PRO A 119 3.69 -17.70 -11.79
CA PRO A 119 3.85 -19.14 -11.92
C PRO A 119 2.61 -19.90 -11.42
N GLY A 120 2.09 -20.79 -12.28
CA GLY A 120 0.91 -21.59 -11.96
C GLY A 120 -0.43 -20.89 -12.19
N GLU A 121 -0.45 -19.64 -12.65
CA GLU A 121 -1.68 -18.92 -12.96
C GLU A 121 -2.00 -18.90 -14.45
N GLY A 122 -3.25 -19.23 -14.77
CA GLY A 122 -3.87 -19.01 -16.06
C GLY A 122 -4.94 -17.91 -15.99
N ILE A 123 -5.83 -17.92 -16.97
CA ILE A 123 -6.90 -16.91 -17.09
C ILE A 123 -7.88 -16.99 -15.91
N ASP A 124 -8.12 -18.18 -15.37
CA ASP A 124 -9.11 -18.38 -14.32
C ASP A 124 -8.62 -17.83 -12.97
N GLU A 125 -7.34 -18.01 -12.64
CA GLU A 125 -6.69 -17.44 -11.44
C GLU A 125 -6.64 -15.91 -11.49
N VAL A 126 -6.38 -15.35 -12.68
CA VAL A 126 -6.43 -13.90 -12.94
C VAL A 126 -7.84 -13.37 -12.75
N LYS A 127 -8.85 -14.02 -13.32
CA LYS A 127 -10.26 -13.63 -13.13
C LYS A 127 -10.69 -13.71 -11.67
N PHE A 128 -10.30 -14.77 -10.97
CA PHE A 128 -10.57 -14.93 -9.55
C PHE A 128 -9.96 -13.77 -8.74
N THR A 129 -8.69 -13.46 -8.96
CA THR A 129 -8.01 -12.33 -8.31
C THR A 129 -8.74 -11.01 -8.56
N ALA A 130 -9.08 -10.72 -9.81
CA ALA A 130 -9.80 -9.50 -10.15
C ALA A 130 -11.20 -9.42 -9.48
N GLN A 131 -11.92 -10.55 -9.39
CA GLN A 131 -13.21 -10.63 -8.72
C GLN A 131 -13.09 -10.41 -7.21
N GLU A 132 -12.09 -10.99 -6.55
CA GLU A 132 -11.87 -10.79 -5.11
C GLU A 132 -11.45 -9.34 -4.80
N ILE A 133 -10.56 -8.75 -5.61
CA ILE A 133 -10.19 -7.33 -5.48
C ILE A 133 -11.41 -6.43 -5.66
N LEU A 134 -12.27 -6.70 -6.65
CA LEU A 134 -13.47 -5.90 -6.90
C LEU A 134 -14.42 -5.84 -5.68
N LYS A 135 -14.53 -6.94 -4.91
CA LYS A 135 -15.36 -6.98 -3.69
C LYS A 135 -14.85 -6.04 -2.58
N LEU A 136 -13.57 -5.67 -2.62
CA LEU A 136 -12.97 -4.74 -1.66
C LEU A 136 -13.23 -3.29 -2.03
N HIS A 137 -13.61 -3.02 -3.28
CA HIS A 137 -13.81 -1.66 -3.80
C HIS A 137 -12.59 -0.74 -3.52
N PRO A 138 -11.39 -1.07 -4.04
CA PRO A 138 -10.26 -0.15 -3.99
C PRO A 138 -10.51 1.06 -4.87
N ASP A 139 -9.82 2.16 -4.58
CA ASP A 139 -9.96 3.42 -5.32
C ASP A 139 -9.15 3.41 -6.61
N SER A 140 -8.09 2.60 -6.65
CA SER A 140 -7.31 2.31 -7.85
C SER A 140 -6.82 0.87 -7.89
N LEU A 141 -6.65 0.35 -9.11
CA LEU A 141 -6.08 -0.96 -9.39
C LEU A 141 -4.97 -0.79 -10.42
N THR A 142 -3.75 -1.18 -10.07
CA THR A 142 -2.63 -1.23 -11.00
C THR A 142 -2.38 -2.67 -11.42
N VAL A 143 -2.18 -2.88 -12.73
CA VAL A 143 -1.96 -4.21 -13.30
C VAL A 143 -0.56 -4.28 -13.90
N HIS A 144 0.22 -5.26 -13.44
CA HIS A 144 1.57 -5.57 -13.92
C HIS A 144 1.57 -6.90 -14.69
N GLY A 145 2.53 -7.10 -15.59
CA GLY A 145 2.71 -8.33 -16.36
C GLY A 145 4.15 -8.52 -16.82
#